data_AF-A0A7Y2VG74-F1
#
_entry.id   AF-A0A7Y2VG74-F1
#
_cell.length_a   1.000
_cell.length_b   1.000
_cell.length_c   1.000
_cell.angle_alpha   90.00
_cell.angle_beta   90.00
_cell.angle_gamma   90.00
#
_symmetry.space_group_name_H-M   'P 1'
#
loop_
_entity.id
_entity.type
_entity.pdbx_description
1 polymer ?
#
loop_
_entity_poly.entity_id
_entity_poly.type
_entity_poly.pdbx_seq_one_letter_code
_entity_poly.pdbx_strand_id
1 'polypeptide(L)'
;ARLPWGDFDQTLAGMRVRFNVTSDLQLNSYVQYDTDSRVLGINARIHWIFSPLGDVFLVFNHNTLNDLNDRWTLQNEQILLKVRYNFRL
;
A
#
# COMPACT_ATOMS: atom_id res chain seq x y z
N ALA A 1 2.47 -0.69 32.52
CA ALA A 1 2.63 -2.12 32.85
C ALA A 1 3.56 -2.72 31.80
N ARG A 2 4.65 -3.38 32.21
CA ARG A 2 5.75 -3.87 31.36
C ARG A 2 5.71 -5.40 31.36
N LEU A 3 5.76 -6.03 30.20
CA LEU A 3 5.75 -7.50 30.05
C LEU A 3 7.19 -8.07 30.18
N PRO A 4 7.34 -9.36 30.58
CA PRO A 4 8.56 -9.88 31.21
C PRO A 4 9.63 -10.44 30.24
N TRP A 5 9.46 -10.31 28.92
CA TRP A 5 10.37 -10.92 27.95
C TRP A 5 10.71 -9.96 26.81
N GLY A 6 11.89 -9.33 26.92
CA GLY A 6 12.57 -8.61 25.84
C GLY A 6 12.01 -7.22 25.53
N ASP A 7 12.82 -6.17 25.71
CA ASP A 7 12.51 -4.86 25.15
C ASP A 7 12.54 -4.99 23.61
N PHE A 8 11.37 -5.14 22.99
CA PHE A 8 11.23 -5.17 21.54
C PHE A 8 11.00 -3.73 21.06
N ASP A 9 12.07 -3.06 20.63
CA ASP A 9 12.00 -1.74 20.01
C ASP A 9 11.45 -1.87 18.57
N GLN A 10 10.13 -2.02 18.44
CA GLN A 10 9.46 -2.03 17.15
C GLN A 10 9.41 -0.61 16.60
N THR A 11 10.34 -0.30 15.69
CA THR A 11 10.31 0.97 14.95
C THR A 11 9.51 0.78 13.66
N LEU A 12 8.30 1.36 13.65
CA LEU A 12 7.43 1.48 12.48
C LEU A 12 7.68 2.82 11.79
N ALA A 13 8.35 2.79 10.63
CA ALA A 13 8.57 3.96 9.81
C ALA A 13 7.64 3.90 8.58
N GLY A 14 6.78 4.90 8.42
CA GLY A 14 5.83 4.95 7.31
C GLY A 14 5.91 6.27 6.55
N MET A 15 6.03 6.19 5.23
CA MET A 15 5.96 7.33 4.33
C MET A 15 4.66 7.26 3.52
N ARG A 16 3.87 8.34 3.58
CA ARG A 16 2.65 8.47 2.77
C ARG A 16 2.80 9.63 1.81
N VAL A 17 2.64 9.34 0.53
CA VAL A 17 2.64 10.33 -0.56
C VAL A 17 1.24 10.39 -1.15
N ARG A 18 0.62 11.56 -1.09
CA ARG A 18 -0.66 11.82 -1.77
C ARG A 18 -0.44 12.92 -2.78
N PHE A 19 -0.78 12.63 -4.03
CA PHE A 19 -0.63 13.54 -5.13
C PHE A 19 -1.94 13.61 -5.91
N ASN A 20 -2.53 14.81 -5.96
CA ASN A 20 -3.73 15.07 -6.75
C ASN A 20 -3.27 15.77 -8.03
N VAL A 21 -3.19 15.01 -9.12
CA VAL A 21 -2.75 15.54 -10.42
C VAL A 21 -3.83 16.48 -10.97
N THR A 22 -5.10 16.08 -10.83
CA THR A 22 -6.28 16.82 -11.29
C THR A 22 -7.46 16.45 -10.37
N SER A 23 -8.60 17.15 -10.42
CA SER A 23 -9.82 16.75 -9.69
C SER A 23 -10.23 15.29 -9.96
N ASP A 24 -9.92 14.81 -11.16
CA ASP A 24 -10.32 13.49 -11.64
C ASP A 24 -9.23 12.42 -11.51
N LEU A 25 -7.99 12.79 -11.20
CA LEU A 25 -6.87 11.86 -11.10
C LEU A 25 -6.09 12.05 -9.80
N GLN A 26 -6.18 11.03 -8.94
CA GLN A 26 -5.54 11.01 -7.63
C GLN A 26 -4.60 9.81 -7.54
N LEU A 27 -3.40 10.05 -7.05
CA LEU A 27 -2.38 9.04 -6.79
C LEU A 27 -2.03 9.06 -5.30
N ASN A 28 -2.10 7.91 -4.66
CA ASN A 28 -1.78 7.74 -3.25
C ASN A 28 -0.83 6.56 -3.12
N SER A 29 0.37 6.80 -2.62
CA SER A 29 1.36 5.77 -2.32
C SER A 29 1.65 5.76 -0.82
N TYR A 30 1.76 4.58 -0.25
CA TYR A 30 2.06 4.36 1.15
C TYR A 30 3.12 3.29 1.27
N VAL A 31 4.26 3.65 1.82
CA VAL A 31 5.36 2.73 2.10
C VAL A 31 5.49 2.63 3.61
N GLN A 32 5.54 1.42 4.14
CA GLN A 32 5.73 1.14 5.54
C GLN A 32 6.89 0.17 5.70
N TYR A 33 7.73 0.42 6.69
CA TYR A 33 8.84 -0.43 7.07
C TYR A 33 8.69 -0.78 8.55
N ASP A 34 8.59 -2.07 8.84
CA ASP A 34 8.57 -2.61 10.18
C ASP A 34 9.93 -3.26 10.49
N THR A 35 10.61 -2.77 11.52
CA THR A 35 11.95 -3.25 11.92
C THR A 35 11.90 -4.58 12.67
N ASP A 36 10.79 -4.89 13.36
CA ASP A 36 10.62 -6.13 14.13
C ASP A 36 10.40 -7.31 13.18
N SER A 37 9.34 -7.24 12.36
CA SER A 37 9.03 -8.30 11.40
C SER A 37 9.86 -8.23 10.11
N ARG A 38 10.67 -7.16 9.93
CA ARG A 38 11.47 -6.88 8.71
C ARG A 38 10.62 -6.91 7.42
N VAL A 39 9.37 -6.50 7.54
CA VAL A 39 8.42 -6.40 6.43
C VAL A 39 8.49 -4.99 5.87
N LEU A 40 8.76 -4.89 4.57
CA LEU A 40 8.57 -3.67 3.80
C LEU A 40 7.27 -3.82 3.00
N GLY A 41 6.29 -2.99 3.32
CA GLY A 41 5.00 -2.92 2.64
C GLY A 41 4.89 -1.69 1.78
N ILE A 42 4.56 -1.87 0.51
CA ILE A 42 4.30 -0.81 -0.47
C ILE A 42 2.86 -0.95 -0.94
N ASN A 43 2.08 0.10 -0.78
CA ASN A 43 0.73 0.21 -1.31
C ASN A 43 0.63 1.44 -2.22
N ALA A 44 0.45 1.24 -3.52
CA ALA A 44 0.17 2.32 -4.45
C ALA A 44 -1.26 2.20 -4.96
N ARG A 45 -2.00 3.31 -4.92
CA ARG A 45 -3.39 3.41 -5.36
C ARG A 45 -3.52 4.57 -6.31
N ILE A 46 -4.01 4.27 -7.51
CA ILE A 46 -4.41 5.25 -8.51
C ILE A 46 -5.93 5.24 -8.55
N HIS A 47 -6.53 6.41 -8.45
CA HIS A 47 -7.97 6.63 -8.60
C HIS A 47 -8.17 7.60 -9.74
N TRP A 48 -8.83 7.13 -10.80
CA TRP A 48 -9.09 7.90 -12.00
C TRP A 48 -10.58 7.91 -12.31
N ILE A 49 -11.17 9.09 -12.32
CA ILE A 49 -12.56 9.35 -12.65
C ILE A 49 -12.57 9.76 -14.13
N PHE A 50 -12.93 8.85 -15.03
CA PHE A 50 -13.00 9.17 -16.46
C PHE A 50 -14.33 9.82 -16.83
N SER A 51 -15.38 9.60 -16.03
CA SER A 51 -16.67 10.26 -16.19
C SER A 51 -17.36 10.44 -14.83
N PRO A 52 -18.30 11.40 -14.69
CA PRO A 52 -19.05 11.57 -13.44
C PRO A 52 -19.81 10.31 -12.98
N LEU A 53 -20.05 9.38 -13.90
CA LEU A 53 -20.74 8.12 -13.67
C LEU A 53 -19.80 6.93 -13.59
N GLY A 54 -18.50 7.10 -13.87
CA GLY A 54 -17.57 6.00 -14.05
C GLY A 54 -16.17 6.32 -13.54
N ASP A 55 -15.65 5.44 -12.70
CA ASP A 55 -14.37 5.58 -12.04
C ASP A 55 -13.61 4.25 -12.00
N VAL A 56 -12.28 4.37 -12.03
CA VAL A 56 -11.33 3.27 -12.04
C VAL A 56 -10.40 3.41 -10.85
N PHE A 57 -10.23 2.31 -10.12
CA PHE A 57 -9.20 2.18 -9.10
C PHE A 57 -8.20 1.12 -9.51
N LEU A 58 -6.94 1.48 -9.48
CA LEU A 58 -5.83 0.55 -9.64
C LEU A 58 -5.03 0.54 -8.34
N VAL A 59 -4.99 -0.61 -7.68
CA VAL A 59 -4.33 -0.80 -6.39
C VAL A 59 -3.22 -1.83 -6.57
N PHE A 60 -1.99 -1.39 -6.37
CA PHE A 60 -0.82 -2.23 -6.26
C PHE A 60 -0.47 -2.38 -4.78
N ASN A 61 -0.33 -3.62 -4.35
CA ASN A 61 0.11 -3.95 -3.00
C ASN A 61 1.27 -4.94 -3.11
N HIS A 62 2.40 -4.58 -2.51
CA HIS A 62 3.61 -5.39 -2.54
C HIS A 62 4.15 -5.43 -1.11
N ASN A 63 4.13 -6.61 -0.50
CA ASN A 63 4.79 -6.85 0.78
C ASN A 63 6.00 -7.76 0.54
N THR A 64 7.18 -7.25 0.87
CA THR A 64 8.43 -8.01 0.81
C THR A 64 8.98 -8.21 2.22
N LEU A 65 9.43 -9.42 2.53
CA LEU A 65 10.16 -9.74 3.76
C LEU A 65 11.65 -9.61 3.47
N ASN A 66 12.34 -8.79 4.26
CA ASN A 66 13.79 -8.61 4.12
C ASN A 66 14.52 -9.45 5.18
N ASP A 67 14.76 -10.72 4.88
CA ASP A 67 15.61 -11.57 5.72
C ASP A 67 17.08 -11.47 5.24
N LEU A 68 18.00 -11.11 6.14
CA LEU A 68 19.38 -10.70 5.80
C LEU A 68 20.28 -11.85 5.32
N ASN A 69 19.78 -13.09 5.25
CA ASN A 69 20.60 -14.27 5.00
C ASN A 69 20.16 -15.12 3.79
N ASP A 70 18.94 -14.96 3.27
CA ASP A 70 18.50 -15.74 2.11
C ASP A 70 17.46 -15.00 1.29
N ARG A 71 17.74 -14.94 -0.02
CA ARG A 71 16.92 -14.50 -1.16
C ARG A 71 15.62 -13.75 -0.85
N TRP A 72 15.57 -12.47 -1.27
CA TRP A 72 14.37 -11.66 -1.52
C TRP A 72 13.16 -12.53 -1.92
N THR A 73 12.38 -12.94 -0.92
CA THR A 73 11.22 -13.80 -1.13
C THR A 73 9.99 -12.92 -1.21
N LEU A 74 9.40 -12.85 -2.39
CA LEU A 74 8.18 -12.11 -2.66
C LEU A 74 7.04 -12.77 -1.88
N GLN A 75 6.70 -12.23 -0.71
CA GLN A 75 5.70 -12.84 0.15
C GLN A 75 4.28 -12.62 -0.40
N ASN A 76 4.01 -11.43 -0.95
CA ASN A 76 2.71 -11.14 -1.53
C ASN A 76 2.78 -9.97 -2.51
N GLU A 77 2.51 -10.25 -3.78
CA GLU A 77 2.29 -9.25 -4.83
C GLU A 77 0.84 -9.32 -5.27
N GLN A 78 0.12 -8.21 -5.11
CA GLN A 78 -1.28 -8.12 -5.51
C GLN A 78 -1.49 -6.88 -6.35
N ILE A 79 -2.05 -7.09 -7.53
CA ILE A 79 -2.50 -6.03 -8.42
C ILE A 79 -4.01 -6.16 -8.53
N LEU A 80 -4.72 -5.09 -8.20
CA LEU A 80 -6.17 -5.05 -8.21
C LEU A 80 -6.64 -3.91 -9.11
N LEU A 81 -7.37 -4.26 -10.16
CA LEU A 81 -8.08 -3.31 -10.99
C LEU A 81 -9.58 -3.37 -10.67
N LYS A 82 -10.16 -2.23 -10.29
CA LYS A 82 -11.60 -2.08 -10.09
C LYS A 82 -12.12 -1.03 -11.05
N VAL A 83 -13.17 -1.36 -11.79
CA VAL A 83 -13.89 -0.43 -12.65
C VAL A 83 -15.31 -0.36 -12.12
N ARG A 84 -15.80 0.85 -11.87
CA ARG A 84 -17.18 1.10 -11.46
C ARG A 84 -17.82 2.01 -12.48
N TYR A 85 -19.05 1.67 -12.87
CA TYR A 85 -19.87 2.50 -13.74
C TYR A 85 -21.30 2.46 -13.23
N ASN A 86 -21.86 3.62 -12.92
CA ASN A 86 -23.22 3.79 -12.44
C ASN A 86 -24.11 4.12 -13.65
N PHE A 87 -25.04 3.23 -13.97
CA PHE A 87 -26.11 3.51 -14.92
C PHE A 87 -27.34 3.99 -14.16
N ARG A 88 -28.02 5.02 -14.68
CA ARG A 88 -29.36 5.43 -14.23
C ARG A 88 -30.32 5.16 -15.38
N LEU A 89 -31.36 4.35 -15.13
CA LEU A 89 -32.45 4.04 -16.07
C LEU A 89 -33.73 4.72 -15.59
#